data_AF-M5BY88-F1
#
_entry.id   AF-M5BY88-F1
#
_cell.length_a   1.000
_cell.length_b   1.000
_cell.length_c   1.000
_cell.angle_alpha   90.00
_cell.angle_beta   90.00
_cell.angle_gamma   90.00
#
_symmetry.space_group_name_H-M   'P 1'
#
loop_
_entity.id
_entity.type
_entity.pdbx_description
1 polymer ?
#
loop_
_entity_poly.entity_id
_entity_poly.type
_entity_poly.pdbx_seq_one_letter_code
_entity_poly.pdbx_strand_id
1 'polypeptide(L)'
;MSGVKAHDKGQPKKWDQIYFEKLLDGAYEPILESWDALEAAFLCNWSDAAAAQVAERCLRDLKQSRAASNYTTDFRIIASELELLDAALIAAFRQGLKAEVRSKLIEFTLPKNITTLDKFISTPCLIDNMLFEAH
;
A
#
# COMPACT_ATOMS: atom_id res chain seq x y z
N MET A 1 -25.31 32.10 6.59
CA MET A 1 -24.60 30.94 7.15
C MET A 1 -24.87 29.76 6.23
N SER A 2 -23.94 29.45 5.33
CA SER A 2 -24.07 28.32 4.41
C SER A 2 -23.30 27.15 4.99
N GLY A 3 -24.01 26.07 5.32
CA GLY A 3 -23.44 24.86 5.91
C GLY A 3 -22.67 24.05 4.87
N VAL A 4 -21.41 23.74 5.16
CA VAL A 4 -20.61 22.80 4.39
C VAL A 4 -21.09 21.39 4.75
N LYS A 5 -21.75 20.71 3.81
CA LYS A 5 -21.96 19.25 3.87
C LYS A 5 -20.70 18.57 3.32
N ALA A 6 -19.86 18.05 4.21
CA ALA A 6 -18.81 17.13 3.83
C ALA A 6 -19.44 15.77 3.45
N HIS A 7 -19.26 15.37 2.20
CA HIS A 7 -19.71 14.08 1.70
C HIS A 7 -18.64 13.02 2.04
N ASP A 8 -18.72 12.47 3.26
CA ASP A 8 -17.80 11.45 3.77
C ASP A 8 -17.98 10.11 3.01
N LYS A 9 -17.00 9.76 2.17
CA LYS A 9 -16.84 8.43 1.56
C LYS A 9 -15.39 7.93 1.66
N GLY A 10 -14.77 8.10 2.82
CA GLY A 10 -13.46 7.49 3.11
C GLY A 10 -13.15 7.70 4.58
N GLN A 11 -13.41 6.68 5.41
CA GLN A 11 -13.52 6.80 6.87
C GLN A 11 -12.45 7.70 7.53
N PRO A 12 -12.82 8.93 7.92
CA PRO A 12 -12.04 9.77 8.83
C PRO A 12 -12.29 9.36 10.29
N LYS A 13 -13.34 8.57 10.52
CA LYS A 13 -14.00 8.32 11.81
C LYS A 13 -13.13 7.88 12.99
N LYS A 14 -11.87 7.49 12.79
CA LYS A 14 -10.98 7.06 13.90
C LYS A 14 -10.17 8.20 14.49
N TRP A 15 -9.63 9.11 13.69
CA TRP A 15 -8.67 10.10 14.21
C TRP A 15 -9.39 11.23 14.94
N ASP A 16 -10.52 11.73 14.42
CA ASP A 16 -11.38 12.70 15.11
C ASP A 16 -11.78 12.18 16.49
N GLN A 17 -12.22 10.92 16.55
CA GLN A 17 -12.67 10.30 17.80
C GLN A 17 -11.53 10.16 18.83
N ILE A 18 -10.31 9.79 18.42
CA ILE A 18 -9.14 9.71 19.31
C ILE A 18 -8.83 11.08 19.93
N TYR A 19 -8.84 12.16 19.14
CA TYR A 19 -8.53 13.48 19.68
C TYR A 19 -9.67 14.06 20.51
N PHE A 20 -10.93 13.81 20.15
CA PHE A 20 -12.08 14.18 20.99
C PHE A 20 -12.06 13.44 22.32
N GLU A 21 -11.73 12.15 22.35
CA GLU A 21 -11.60 11.37 23.57
C GLU A 21 -10.46 11.87 24.47
N LYS A 22 -9.30 12.20 23.90
CA LYS A 22 -8.16 12.77 24.65
C LYS A 22 -8.42 14.18 25.19
N LEU A 23 -9.13 15.01 24.42
CA LEU A 23 -9.59 16.33 24.88
C LEU A 23 -10.55 16.19 26.07
N LEU A 24 -11.41 15.18 26.06
CA LEU A 24 -12.34 14.88 27.16
C LEU A 24 -11.63 14.33 28.40
N ASP A 25 -10.51 13.62 28.23
CA ASP A 25 -9.71 13.06 29.33
C ASP A 25 -8.72 14.07 29.95
N GLY A 26 -8.73 15.33 29.50
CA GLY A 26 -7.87 16.40 30.01
C GLY A 26 -6.38 16.21 29.65
N ALA A 27 -6.08 15.30 28.71
CA ALA A 27 -4.74 15.08 28.22
C ALA A 27 -4.29 16.27 27.37
N TYR A 28 -3.10 16.79 27.66
CA TYR A 28 -2.49 17.82 26.83
C TYR A 28 -2.08 17.22 25.48
N GLU A 29 -2.57 17.82 24.41
CA GLU A 29 -2.27 17.43 23.02
C GLU A 29 -1.77 18.68 22.26
N PRO A 30 -0.49 18.68 21.80
CA PRO A 30 0.10 19.83 21.09
C PRO A 30 -0.69 20.28 19.87
N ILE A 31 -1.40 19.37 19.20
CA ILE A 31 -2.19 19.70 18.01
C ILE A 31 -3.44 20.54 18.33
N LEU A 32 -3.82 20.67 19.61
CA LEU A 32 -4.98 21.43 20.07
C LEU A 32 -4.58 22.82 20.61
N GLU A 33 -3.29 23.18 20.57
CA GLU A 33 -2.78 24.47 21.06
C GLU A 33 -3.17 25.65 20.16
N SER A 34 -3.39 25.39 18.87
CA SER A 34 -3.82 26.41 17.93
C SER A 34 -4.62 25.81 16.79
N TRP A 35 -5.44 26.65 16.14
CA TRP A 35 -6.13 26.27 14.92
C TRP A 35 -5.14 25.84 13.82
N ASP A 36 -4.00 26.53 13.69
CA ASP A 36 -2.97 26.21 12.70
C ASP A 36 -2.34 24.82 12.94
N ALA A 37 -2.08 24.45 14.20
CA ALA A 37 -1.55 23.14 14.56
C ALA A 37 -2.54 22.02 14.25
N LEU A 38 -3.82 22.26 14.56
CA LEU A 38 -4.91 21.33 14.26
C LEU A 38 -5.10 21.16 12.75
N GLU A 39 -5.14 22.28 12.01
CA GLU A 39 -5.31 22.29 10.55
C GLU A 39 -4.15 21.60 9.84
N ALA A 40 -2.90 21.86 10.26
CA ALA A 40 -1.73 21.17 9.72
C ALA A 40 -1.77 19.65 9.97
N ALA A 41 -2.10 19.23 11.20
CA ALA A 41 -2.23 17.82 11.54
C ALA A 41 -3.36 17.14 10.76
N PHE A 42 -4.50 17.82 10.60
CA PHE A 42 -5.63 17.34 9.81
C PHE A 42 -5.27 17.16 8.35
N LEU A 43 -4.67 18.17 7.72
CA LEU A 43 -4.30 18.14 6.31
C LEU A 43 -3.23 17.08 6.02
N CYS A 44 -2.25 16.91 6.92
CA CYS A 44 -1.25 15.85 6.81
C CYS A 44 -1.92 14.47 6.82
N ASN A 45 -2.71 14.20 7.87
CA ASN A 45 -3.37 12.90 8.04
C ASN A 45 -4.35 12.58 6.90
N TRP A 46 -5.10 13.58 6.42
CA TRP A 46 -6.00 13.42 5.28
C TRP A 46 -5.24 13.14 3.97
N SER A 47 -4.13 13.86 3.75
CA SER A 47 -3.30 13.69 2.55
C SER A 47 -2.67 12.30 2.50
N ASP A 48 -2.14 11.83 3.64
CA ASP A 48 -1.54 10.51 3.77
C ASP A 48 -2.60 9.41 3.56
N ALA A 49 -3.79 9.55 4.17
CA ALA A 49 -4.89 8.61 3.98
C ALA A 49 -5.40 8.58 2.53
N ALA A 50 -5.45 9.74 1.85
CA ALA A 50 -5.83 9.82 0.45
C ALA A 50 -4.77 9.16 -0.46
N ALA A 51 -3.49 9.39 -0.20
CA ALA A 51 -2.39 8.78 -0.93
C ALA A 51 -2.38 7.25 -0.76
N ALA A 52 -2.52 6.76 0.46
CA ALA A 52 -2.60 5.33 0.75
C ALA A 52 -3.80 4.67 0.05
N GLN A 53 -4.98 5.30 0.05
CA GLN A 53 -6.15 4.77 -0.68
C GLN A 53 -5.93 4.72 -2.19
N VAL A 54 -5.25 5.71 -2.77
CA VAL A 54 -4.88 5.69 -4.18
C VAL A 54 -3.90 4.56 -4.45
N ALA A 55 -2.86 4.42 -3.63
CA ALA A 55 -1.87 3.35 -3.75
C ALA A 55 -2.50 1.95 -3.63
N GLU A 56 -3.42 1.73 -2.69
CA GLU A 56 -4.16 0.46 -2.56
C GLU A 56 -4.97 0.12 -3.81
N ARG A 57 -5.65 1.12 -4.40
CA ARG A 57 -6.40 0.93 -5.66
C ARG A 57 -5.46 0.60 -6.81
N CYS A 58 -4.37 1.36 -6.94
CA CYS A 58 -3.33 1.10 -7.93
C CYS A 58 -2.76 -0.32 -7.79
N LEU A 59 -2.47 -0.76 -6.57
CA LEU A 59 -1.94 -2.10 -6.29
C LEU A 59 -2.90 -3.21 -6.74
N ARG A 60 -4.20 -3.05 -6.44
CA ARG A 60 -5.24 -4.03 -6.83
C ARG A 60 -5.39 -4.14 -8.34
N ASP A 61 -5.29 -3.00 -9.02
CA ASP A 61 -5.53 -2.90 -10.46
C ASP A 61 -4.23 -3.17 -11.26
N LEU A 62 -3.06 -3.19 -10.60
CA LEU A 62 -1.76 -3.48 -11.21
C LEU A 62 -1.70 -4.92 -11.73
N LYS A 63 -1.51 -5.05 -13.04
CA LYS A 63 -1.30 -6.34 -13.73
C LYS A 63 -0.01 -6.31 -14.54
N GLN A 64 0.69 -7.44 -14.57
CA GLN A 64 1.85 -7.65 -15.43
C GLN A 64 1.39 -7.67 -16.90
N SER A 65 1.48 -6.53 -17.58
CA SER A 65 1.23 -6.40 -19.02
C SER A 65 2.51 -6.57 -19.84
N ARG A 66 3.65 -6.11 -19.29
CA ARG A 66 4.99 -6.10 -19.91
C ARG A 66 5.91 -7.13 -19.24
N ALA A 67 7.23 -6.95 -19.35
CA ALA A 67 8.22 -7.78 -18.67
C ALA A 67 8.02 -7.77 -17.14
N ALA A 68 8.38 -8.86 -16.48
CA ALA A 68 8.24 -9.01 -15.03
C ALA A 68 9.05 -7.95 -14.26
N SER A 69 10.17 -7.47 -14.82
CA SER A 69 10.99 -6.41 -14.23
C SER A 69 10.27 -5.07 -14.18
N ASN A 70 9.57 -4.68 -15.25
CA ASN A 70 8.74 -3.47 -15.26
C ASN A 70 7.63 -3.56 -14.20
N TYR A 71 6.89 -4.67 -14.19
CA TYR A 71 5.85 -4.91 -13.20
C TYR A 71 6.39 -4.84 -11.76
N THR A 72 7.57 -5.43 -11.54
CA THR A 72 8.28 -5.41 -10.25
C THR A 72 8.61 -4.00 -9.80
N THR A 73 9.13 -3.16 -10.70
CA THR A 73 9.44 -1.76 -10.41
C THR A 73 8.18 -0.97 -10.08
N ASP A 74 7.12 -1.10 -10.89
CA ASP A 74 5.85 -0.41 -10.68
C ASP A 74 5.22 -0.82 -9.33
N PHE A 75 5.26 -2.12 -9.01
CA PHE A 75 4.78 -2.64 -7.73
C PHE A 75 5.56 -2.05 -6.55
N ARG A 76 6.89 -1.98 -6.63
CA ARG A 76 7.73 -1.43 -5.55
C ARG A 76 7.42 0.04 -5.26
N ILE A 77 7.21 0.84 -6.31
CA ILE A 77 6.84 2.26 -6.17
C ILE A 77 5.48 2.39 -5.47
N ILE A 78 4.49 1.59 -5.84
CA ILE A 78 3.17 1.64 -5.19
C ILE A 78 3.25 1.12 -3.75
N ALA A 79 4.00 0.04 -3.52
CA ALA A 79 4.13 -0.57 -2.21
C ALA A 79 4.90 0.31 -1.21
N SER A 80 5.80 1.19 -1.64
CA SER A 80 6.50 2.11 -0.74
C SER A 80 5.58 3.17 -0.13
N GLU A 81 4.43 3.43 -0.76
CA GLU A 81 3.39 4.34 -0.24
C GLU A 81 2.43 3.63 0.74
N LEU A 82 2.68 2.35 1.06
CA LEU A 82 1.78 1.50 1.85
C LEU A 82 2.50 0.89 3.05
N GLU A 83 1.90 1.02 4.23
CA GLU A 83 2.37 0.36 5.46
C GLU A 83 1.79 -1.06 5.62
N LEU A 84 1.77 -1.83 4.53
CA LEU A 84 1.23 -3.20 4.54
C LEU A 84 2.29 -4.23 4.96
N LEU A 85 1.83 -5.30 5.60
CA LEU A 85 2.68 -6.43 5.94
C LEU A 85 3.16 -7.16 4.67
N ASP A 86 4.38 -7.69 4.73
CA ASP A 86 5.00 -8.50 3.66
C ASP A 86 4.06 -9.57 3.11
N ALA A 87 3.32 -10.27 3.97
CA ALA A 87 2.38 -11.31 3.55
C ALA A 87 1.26 -10.78 2.65
N ALA A 88 0.74 -9.58 2.94
CA ALA A 88 -0.29 -8.94 2.13
C ALA A 88 0.29 -8.46 0.79
N LEU A 89 1.49 -7.87 0.81
CA LEU A 89 2.19 -7.42 -0.38
C LEU A 89 2.57 -8.61 -1.30
N ILE A 90 3.05 -9.72 -0.74
CA ILE A 90 3.33 -10.95 -1.49
C ILE A 90 2.06 -11.51 -2.15
N ALA A 91 0.92 -11.51 -1.44
CA ALA A 91 -0.35 -11.97 -1.99
C ALA A 91 -0.82 -11.07 -3.15
N ALA A 92 -0.75 -9.75 -2.99
CA ALA A 92 -1.09 -8.78 -4.02
C ALA A 92 -0.17 -8.91 -5.25
N PHE A 93 1.13 -9.05 -5.03
CA PHE A 93 2.13 -9.26 -6.09
C PHE A 93 1.80 -10.51 -6.91
N ARG A 94 1.52 -11.64 -6.25
CA ARG A 94 1.12 -12.88 -6.92
C ARG A 94 -0.15 -12.72 -7.75
N GLN A 95 -1.11 -11.92 -7.30
CA GLN A 95 -2.37 -11.67 -8.02
C GLN A 95 -2.21 -10.81 -9.27
N GLY A 96 -1.14 -10.01 -9.35
CA GLY A 96 -0.87 -9.15 -10.51
C GLY A 96 -0.08 -9.83 -11.62
N LEU A 97 0.67 -10.89 -11.32
CA LEU A 97 1.49 -11.62 -12.29
C LEU A 97 0.67 -12.37 -13.35
N LYS A 98 1.25 -12.53 -14.54
CA LYS A 98 0.74 -13.44 -15.57
C LYS A 98 0.73 -14.87 -15.05
N ALA A 99 -0.22 -15.69 -15.52
CA ALA A 99 -0.42 -17.04 -15.01
C ALA A 99 0.84 -17.92 -15.10
N GLU A 100 1.57 -17.85 -16.21
CA GLU A 100 2.80 -18.62 -16.44
C GLU A 100 3.92 -18.25 -15.47
N VAL A 101 4.18 -16.94 -15.31
CA VAL A 101 5.18 -16.42 -14.38
C VAL A 101 4.81 -16.75 -12.94
N ARG A 102 3.53 -16.61 -12.58
CA ARG A 102 3.00 -16.95 -11.26
C ARG A 102 3.19 -18.43 -10.94
N SER A 103 2.89 -19.32 -11.87
CA SER A 103 3.04 -20.77 -11.68
C SER A 103 4.50 -21.16 -11.43
N LYS A 104 5.42 -20.67 -12.27
CA LYS A 104 6.86 -20.90 -12.08
C LYS A 104 7.39 -20.28 -10.78
N LEU A 105 6.88 -19.11 -10.40
CA LEU A 105 7.25 -18.48 -9.14
C LEU A 105 6.82 -19.31 -7.93
N ILE A 106 5.61 -19.89 -7.96
CA ILE A 106 5.15 -20.80 -6.91
C ILE A 106 6.06 -22.02 -6.83
N GLU A 107 6.36 -22.65 -7.96
CA GLU A 107 7.26 -23.82 -8.03
C GLU A 107 8.64 -23.50 -7.44
N PHE A 108 9.19 -22.32 -7.72
CA PHE A 108 10.51 -21.92 -7.24
C PHE A 108 10.54 -21.51 -5.77
N THR A 109 9.46 -20.90 -5.26
CA THR A 109 9.39 -20.32 -3.91
C THR A 109 8.88 -21.29 -2.85
N LEU A 110 8.03 -22.25 -3.22
CA LEU A 110 7.44 -23.23 -2.30
C LEU A 110 8.49 -24.08 -1.54
N PRO A 111 9.56 -24.60 -2.17
CA PRO A 111 10.57 -25.40 -1.48
C PRO A 111 11.48 -24.56 -0.56
N LYS A 112 11.56 -23.25 -0.79
CA LYS A 112 12.52 -22.33 -0.15
C LYS A 112 11.94 -21.53 0.99
N ASN A 113 10.63 -21.66 1.24
CA ASN A 113 9.88 -20.96 2.29
C ASN A 113 10.21 -19.45 2.35
N ILE A 114 10.18 -18.79 1.19
CA ILE A 114 10.48 -17.37 1.08
C ILE A 114 9.28 -16.57 1.62
N THR A 115 9.47 -15.91 2.76
CA THR A 115 8.42 -15.14 3.46
C THR A 115 8.63 -13.64 3.44
N THR A 116 9.81 -13.15 3.02
CA THR A 116 10.14 -11.73 2.96
C THR A 116 9.89 -11.17 1.57
N LEU A 117 9.31 -9.97 1.49
CA LEU A 117 8.93 -9.32 0.25
C LEU A 117 10.13 -9.13 -0.70
N ASP A 118 11.28 -8.68 -0.19
CA ASP A 118 12.42 -8.33 -1.03
C ASP A 118 13.01 -9.54 -1.80
N LYS A 119 13.14 -10.69 -1.12
CA LYS A 119 13.53 -11.95 -1.74
C LYS A 119 12.48 -12.45 -2.74
N PHE A 120 11.21 -12.22 -2.44
CA PHE A 120 10.10 -12.65 -3.28
C PHE A 120 10.04 -11.87 -4.59
N ILE A 121 10.13 -10.53 -4.52
CA ILE A 121 10.05 -9.63 -5.68
C ILE A 121 11.30 -9.74 -6.58
N SER A 122 12.45 -10.12 -6.04
CA SER A 122 13.68 -10.31 -6.85
C SER A 122 13.68 -11.60 -7.68
N THR A 123 12.78 -12.55 -7.39
CA THR A 123 12.72 -13.87 -8.04
C THR A 123 12.09 -13.86 -9.46
N PRO A 124 10.99 -13.13 -9.74
CA PRO A 124 10.37 -13.06 -11.07
C PRO A 124 11.31 -12.64 -12.20
N CYS A 125 12.24 -11.71 -11.97
CA CYS A 125 13.23 -11.32 -12.98
C CYS A 125 14.14 -12.49 -13.40
N LEU A 126 14.46 -13.40 -12.47
CA LEU A 126 15.23 -14.60 -12.76
C LEU A 126 14.40 -15.60 -13.59
N ILE A 127 13.11 -15.70 -13.31
CA ILE A 127 12.19 -16.61 -14.00
C ILE A 127 11.89 -16.15 -15.43
N ASP A 128 11.68 -14.85 -15.65
CA ASP A 128 11.46 -14.27 -16.99
C ASP A 128 12.71 -14.46 -17.87
N ASN A 129 13.91 -14.26 -17.32
CA ASN A 129 15.17 -14.54 -18.02
C ASN A 129 15.31 -16.03 -18.38
N MET A 130 14.98 -16.94 -17.46
CA MET A 130 15.01 -18.39 -17.72
C MET A 130 13.96 -18.85 -18.76
N LEU A 131 12.82 -18.17 -18.87
CA LEU A 131 11.80 -18.45 -19.88
C LEU A 131 12.24 -18.00 -21.27
N PHE A 132 12.98 -16.89 -21.37
CA PHE A 132 13.48 -16.36 -22.63
C PHE A 132 14.63 -17.21 -23.22
N GLU A 133 15.51 -17.77 -22.38
CA GLU A 133 16.62 -18.62 -22.85
C GLU A 133 16.22 -20.07 -23.20
N ALA A 134 14.96 -20.47 -22.95
CA ALA A 134 14.45 -21.79 -23.30
C ALA A 134 13.90 -21.88 -24.74
N HIS A 135 14.04 -20.81 -25.53
CA HIS A 135 13.63 -20.69 -26.93
C HIS A 135 14.82 -20.31 -27.83
#